data_AF-A0A926IFI2-F1
#
_entry.id   AF-A0A926IFI2-F1
#
_cell.length_a   1.000
_cell.length_b   1.000
_cell.length_c   1.000
_cell.angle_alpha   90.00
_cell.angle_beta   90.00
_cell.angle_gamma   90.00
#
_symmetry.space_group_name_H-M   'P 1'
#
loop_
_entity.id
_entity.type
_entity.pdbx_description
1 polymer ?
#
loop_
_entity_poly.entity_id
_entity_poly.type
_entity_poly.pdbx_seq_one_letter_code
_entity_poly.pdbx_strand_id
1 'polypeptide(L)' 'DIQVTNEDPTSSIGAQTVLLKDCNLDSVVLASFDVDADVLEEDLDFTFSDADLLEKFKKPTLG' A
#
# COMPACT_ATOMS: atom_id res chain seq x y z
N ASP A 1 -9.25 -4.41 -7.17
CA ASP A 1 -7.97 -4.96 -6.69
C ASP A 1 -6.98 -3.84 -6.43
N ILE A 2 -6.23 -3.94 -5.33
CA ILE A 2 -5.17 -2.99 -4.96
C ILE A 2 -3.85 -3.76 -4.91
N GLN A 3 -2.83 -3.30 -5.62
CA GLN A 3 -1.48 -3.87 -5.54
C GLN A 3 -0.58 -2.94 -4.74
N VAL A 4 0.07 -3.50 -3.72
CA VAL A 4 1.02 -2.79 -2.86
C VAL A 4 2.38 -3.43 -3.04
N THR A 5 3.37 -2.63 -3.46
CA THR A 5 4.77 -3.04 -3.52
C THR A 5 5.57 -2.25 -2.49
N ASN A 6 6.09 -2.95 -1.50
CA ASN A 6 7.05 -2.42 -0.54
C ASN A 6 8.46 -2.70 -1.06
N GLU A 7 9.16 -1.64 -1.45
CA GLU A 7 10.54 -1.70 -1.92
C GLU A 7 11.36 -0.64 -1.20
N ASP A 8 12.44 -1.09 -0.56
CA ASP A 8 13.47 -0.21 0.02
C ASP A 8 14.78 -0.41 -0.75
N PRO A 9 15.23 0.58 -1.54
CA PRO A 9 16.47 0.50 -2.31
C PRO A 9 17.74 0.32 -1.46
N THR A 10 17.69 0.67 -0.17
CA THR A 10 18.82 0.54 0.77
C THR A 10 18.86 -0.83 1.46
N SER A 11 17.82 -1.62 1.29
CA SER A 11 17.61 -2.90 1.96
C SER A 11 18.09 -4.08 1.11
N SER A 12 18.84 -4.99 1.71
CA SER A 12 19.29 -6.23 1.06
C SER A 12 18.18 -7.29 0.92
N ILE A 13 17.01 -7.03 1.50
CA ILE A 13 15.90 -7.97 1.61
C ILE A 13 15.01 -7.97 0.35
N GLY A 14 15.12 -6.94 -0.51
CA GLY A 14 14.40 -6.82 -1.77
C GLY A 14 12.97 -6.29 -1.63
N ALA A 15 12.16 -6.43 -2.69
CA ALA A 15 10.77 -5.98 -2.71
C ALA A 15 9.79 -7.07 -2.25
N GLN A 16 8.66 -6.64 -1.70
CA GLN A 16 7.50 -7.48 -1.44
C GLN A 16 6.28 -6.89 -2.13
N THR A 17 5.58 -7.70 -2.89
CA THR A 17 4.37 -7.29 -3.61
C THR A 17 3.18 -8.10 -3.12
N VAL A 18 2.15 -7.41 -2.65
CA VAL A 18 0.87 -7.98 -2.19
C VAL A 18 -0.24 -7.47 -3.12
N LEU A 19 -1.14 -8.37 -3.52
CA LEU A 19 -2.34 -8.05 -4.26
C LEU A 19 -3.56 -8.29 -3.35
N LEU A 20 -4.28 -7.23 -3.03
CA LEU A 20 -5.57 -7.29 -2.35
C LEU A 20 -6.66 -7.42 -3.42
N LYS A 21 -7.43 -8.50 -3.37
CA LYS A 21 -8.50 -8.79 -4.33
C LYS A 21 -9.85 -8.38 -3.77
N ASP A 22 -10.74 -8.01 -4.69
CA ASP A 22 -12.13 -7.64 -4.39
C ASP A 22 -12.18 -6.53 -3.31
N CYS A 23 -11.38 -5.48 -3.52
CA CYS A 23 -11.37 -4.32 -2.64
C CYS A 23 -12.66 -3.51 -2.78
N ASN A 24 -13.31 -3.24 -1.66
CA ASN A 24 -14.46 -2.36 -1.56
C ASN A 24 -14.09 -1.14 -0.71
N LEU A 25 -14.16 0.05 -1.31
CA LEU A 25 -13.91 1.33 -0.62
C LEU A 25 -15.21 1.77 0.04
N ASP A 26 -15.20 1.98 1.35
CA ASP A 26 -16.42 2.31 2.09
C ASP A 26 -16.87 3.76 1.83
N SER A 27 -15.90 4.66 1.65
CA SER A 27 -16.13 6.03 1.21
C SER A 27 -14.90 6.60 0.50
N VAL A 28 -15.11 7.56 -0.40
CA VAL A 28 -14.05 8.26 -1.14
C VAL A 28 -14.37 9.74 -1.12
N VAL A 29 -13.42 10.60 -0.70
CA VAL A 29 -13.61 12.04 -0.82
C VAL A 29 -13.34 12.45 -2.27
N LEU A 30 -14.34 13.06 -2.92
CA LEU A 30 -14.25 13.44 -4.34
C LEU A 30 -13.38 14.69 -4.58
N ALA A 31 -13.32 15.57 -3.59
CA ALA A 31 -12.46 16.74 -3.61
C ALA A 31 -12.23 17.20 -2.16
N SER A 32 -10.97 17.32 -1.78
CA SER A 32 -10.55 17.90 -0.51
C SER A 32 -9.76 19.18 -0.82
N PHE A 33 -10.19 20.31 -0.26
CA PHE A 33 -9.57 21.61 -0.51
C PHE A 33 -9.40 22.32 0.83
N ASP A 34 -8.14 22.45 1.24
CA ASP A 34 -7.73 23.17 2.44
C ASP A 34 -6.68 24.21 2.02
N VAL A 35 -6.97 25.48 2.31
CA VAL A 35 -6.11 26.63 1.94
C VAL A 35 -5.02 26.90 2.97
N ASP A 36 -5.12 26.27 4.14
CA ASP A 36 -4.23 26.49 5.28
C ASP A 36 -3.30 25.28 5.52
N ALA A 37 -3.58 24.12 4.91
CA ALA A 37 -2.78 22.91 5.07
C ALA A 37 -1.58 22.83 4.11
N ASP A 38 -0.38 22.58 4.64
CA ASP A 38 0.84 22.33 3.85
C ASP A 38 0.77 21.00 3.08
N VAL A 39 0.05 20.01 3.62
CA VAL A 39 -0.19 18.69 3.03
C VAL A 39 -1.61 18.28 3.36
N LEU A 40 -2.36 17.82 2.35
CA LEU A 40 -3.64 17.15 2.59
C LEU A 40 -3.41 15.66 2.79
N GLU A 41 -3.77 15.16 3.97
CA GLU A 41 -3.88 13.73 4.26
C GLU A 41 -5.35 13.31 4.20
N GLU A 42 -5.61 12.15 3.61
CA GLU A 42 -6.95 11.55 3.54
C GLU A 42 -6.84 10.07 3.92
N ASP A 43 -7.52 9.69 4.99
CA ASP A 43 -7.66 8.30 5.40
C ASP A 43 -8.82 7.66 4.64
N LEU A 44 -8.52 6.59 3.90
CA LEU A 44 -9.49 5.82 3.14
C LEU A 44 -9.70 4.44 3.78
N ASP A 45 -10.90 4.22 4.30
CA ASP A 45 -11.30 2.92 4.82
C ASP A 45 -11.76 2.01 3.68
N PHE A 46 -11.23 0.79 3.67
CA PHE A 46 -11.60 -0.23 2.69
C PHE A 46 -11.58 -1.63 3.27
N THR A 47 -12.34 -2.51 2.65
CA THR A 47 -12.38 -3.94 2.93
C THR A 47 -11.89 -4.72 1.72
N PHE A 48 -11.36 -5.93 1.93
CA PHE A 48 -10.92 -6.82 0.85
C PHE A 48 -11.30 -8.26 1.19
N SER A 49 -11.48 -9.10 0.16
CA SER A 49 -11.94 -10.48 0.36
C SER A 49 -10.80 -11.51 0.37
N ASP A 50 -9.71 -11.22 -0.33
CA ASP A 50 -8.56 -12.12 -0.43
C ASP A 50 -7.25 -11.32 -0.64
N ALA A 51 -6.11 -11.92 -0.29
CA ALA A 51 -4.80 -11.31 -0.44
C ALA A 51 -3.77 -12.33 -0.97
N ASP A 52 -3.20 -12.03 -2.13
CA ASP A 52 -2.13 -12.82 -2.74
C ASP A 52 -0.77 -12.18 -2.51
N LEU A 53 0.20 -13.01 -2.12
CA LEU A 53 1.59 -12.60 -2.02
C LEU A 53 2.32 -12.92 -3.33
N LEU A 54 2.41 -11.95 -4.23
CA LEU A 54 3.02 -12.09 -5.56
C LEU A 54 4.54 -12.16 -5.49
N GLU A 55 5.14 -11.32 -4.64
CA GLU A 55 6.58 -11.29 -4.42
C GLU A 55 6.88 -11.25 -2.93
N LYS A 56 7.84 -12.07 -2.48
CA LYS A 56 8.24 -12.16 -1.07
C LYS A 56 9.63 -11.56 -0.89
N PHE A 57 9.82 -10.93 0.26
CA PHE A 57 11.15 -10.59 0.74
C PHE A 57 12.10 -11.78 0.69
N LYS A 58 13.32 -11.54 0.22
CA LYS A 58 14.40 -12.51 0.20
C LYS A 58 14.94 -12.71 1.61
N LYS A 59 15.61 -13.83 1.87
CA LYS A 59 16.26 -14.01 3.19
C LYS A 59 17.32 -12.91 3.36
N PRO A 60 17.33 -12.18 4.49
CA PRO A 60 18.38 -11.22 4.76
C PRO A 60 19.72 -11.97 4.84
N THR A 61 20.67 -11.61 3.97
CA THR A 61 22.04 -12.08 4.08
C THR A 61 22.72 -11.22 5.15
N LEU A 62 22.83 -11.75 6.36
CA LEU A 62 23.70 -11.20 7.39
C LEU A 62 25.13 -11.22 6.86
N GLY A 63 25.76 -10.05 6.80
CA GLY A 63 27.19 -9.90 6.57
C GLY A 63 28.01 -10.39 7.75
#